data_AF-A0A940NC32-F1
#
_entry.id   AF-A0A940NC32-F1
#
_cell.length_a   1.000
_cell.length_b   1.000
_cell.length_c   1.000
_cell.angle_alpha   90.00
_cell.angle_beta   90.00
_cell.angle_gamma   90.00
#
_symmetry.space_group_name_H-M   'P 1'
#
loop_
_entity.id
_entity.type
_entity.pdbx_description
1 polymer ?
#
loop_
_entity_poly.entity_id
_entity_poly.type
_entity_poly.pdbx_seq_one_letter_code
_entity_poly.pdbx_strand_id
1 'polypeptide(L)'
;MSQSLNAIGASASRVMPGHAVPQPTSPTDWLAIGRALLAQTRREYGIPDSAHTVAVGWTGIDGLSARRFVGASPTIRATTRIPDPTDHINAPRENAAFRDHAEQDVANAFIDAMDSLPHKPHTDGEWLRIIVSQRPCSPCVQGLNERLVAPGVLGQLSRLYPGLTVVVAWEEAHRLQHLLIQNGIRL
;
A
#
# COMPACT_ATOMS: atom_id res chain seq x y z
N MET A 1 23.70 -19.88 11.83
CA MET A 1 22.87 -18.68 12.02
C MET A 1 23.22 -17.51 11.07
N SER A 2 24.25 -17.59 10.23
CA SER A 2 24.69 -16.45 9.38
C SER A 2 24.03 -16.33 7.99
N GLN A 3 23.28 -17.32 7.51
CA GLN A 3 22.68 -17.27 6.16
C GLN A 3 21.44 -16.34 6.08
N SER A 4 20.64 -16.26 7.15
CA SER A 4 19.41 -15.46 7.14
C SER A 4 19.67 -13.95 7.17
N LEU A 5 20.69 -13.46 7.89
CA LEU A 5 21.00 -12.03 7.94
C LEU A 5 21.51 -11.49 6.59
N ASN A 6 22.30 -12.29 5.85
CA ASN A 6 22.80 -11.91 4.53
C ASN A 6 21.70 -11.84 3.47
N ALA A 7 20.70 -12.74 3.53
CA ALA A 7 19.56 -12.73 2.60
C ALA A 7 18.65 -11.52 2.80
N ILE A 8 18.41 -11.11 4.05
CA ILE A 8 17.57 -9.95 4.41
C ILE A 8 18.15 -8.65 3.82
N GLY A 9 19.47 -8.44 3.95
CA GLY A 9 20.16 -7.29 3.35
C GLY A 9 20.13 -7.29 1.82
N ALA A 10 20.15 -8.47 1.20
CA ALA A 10 20.11 -8.64 -0.26
C ALA A 10 18.74 -8.33 -0.88
N SER A 11 17.63 -8.53 -0.15
CA SER A 11 16.29 -8.18 -0.64
C SER A 11 16.05 -6.66 -0.61
N ALA A 12 16.46 -5.98 0.47
CA ALA A 12 16.34 -4.53 0.58
C ALA A 12 17.24 -3.78 -0.43
N SER A 13 18.45 -4.27 -0.69
CA SER A 13 19.38 -3.64 -1.65
C SER A 13 18.91 -3.70 -3.10
N ARG A 14 17.94 -4.57 -3.41
CA ARG A 14 17.31 -4.68 -4.74
C ARG A 14 16.13 -3.73 -4.95
N VAL A 15 15.69 -3.02 -3.90
CA VAL A 15 14.65 -1.98 -4.04
C VAL A 15 15.29 -0.75 -4.68
N MET A 16 15.01 -0.53 -5.96
CA MET A 16 15.54 0.58 -6.74
C MET A 16 14.40 1.36 -7.43
N PRO A 17 14.55 2.70 -7.60
CA PRO A 17 13.63 3.49 -8.43
C PRO A 17 13.51 2.92 -9.85
N GLY A 18 12.30 2.93 -10.40
CA GLY A 18 12.03 2.50 -11.79
C GLY A 18 12.18 1.00 -12.08
N HIS A 19 12.46 0.17 -11.07
CA HIS A 19 12.59 -1.28 -11.21
C HIS A 19 11.43 -2.02 -10.55
N ALA A 20 11.20 -3.27 -10.93
CA ALA A 20 10.24 -4.12 -10.23
C ALA A 20 10.66 -4.33 -8.77
N VAL A 21 9.71 -4.28 -7.84
CA VAL A 21 10.02 -4.64 -6.44
C VAL A 21 10.28 -6.15 -6.38
N PRO A 22 11.35 -6.60 -5.71
CA PRO A 22 11.55 -8.03 -5.47
C PRO A 22 10.35 -8.64 -4.73
N GLN A 23 10.02 -9.89 -5.06
CA GLN A 23 9.01 -10.65 -4.33
C GLN A 23 9.57 -11.04 -2.96
N PRO A 24 8.84 -10.80 -1.85
CA PRO A 24 9.21 -11.34 -0.55
C PRO A 24 9.10 -12.86 -0.56
N THR A 25 10.10 -13.51 0.01
CA THR A 25 10.10 -14.97 0.24
C THR A 25 9.86 -15.34 1.70
N SER A 26 9.85 -14.36 2.60
CA SER A 26 9.62 -14.54 4.03
C SER A 26 9.04 -13.26 4.66
N PRO A 27 8.45 -13.34 5.87
CA PRO A 27 8.02 -12.15 6.61
C PRO A 27 9.16 -11.15 6.87
N THR A 28 10.38 -11.64 7.06
CA THR A 28 11.55 -10.78 7.29
C THR A 28 12.01 -10.07 6.02
N ASP A 29 12.01 -10.76 4.88
CA ASP A 29 12.23 -10.13 3.57
C ASP A 29 11.19 -9.04 3.32
N TRP A 30 9.93 -9.33 3.65
CA TRP A 30 8.84 -8.40 3.47
C TRP A 30 9.03 -7.11 4.26
N LEU A 31 9.41 -7.24 5.53
CA LEU A 31 9.71 -6.09 6.36
C LEU A 31 10.92 -5.30 5.83
N ALA A 32 11.97 -5.98 5.35
CA ALA A 32 13.15 -5.34 4.79
C ALA A 32 12.84 -4.54 3.51
N ILE A 33 12.07 -5.14 2.59
CA ILE A 33 11.59 -4.48 1.38
C ILE A 33 10.68 -3.30 1.73
N GLY A 34 9.74 -3.49 2.65
CA GLY A 34 8.82 -2.44 3.10
C GLY A 34 9.55 -1.24 3.68
N ARG A 35 10.54 -1.47 4.56
CA ARG A 35 11.40 -0.40 5.11
C ARG A 35 12.19 0.32 4.01
N ALA A 36 12.75 -0.42 3.05
CA ALA A 36 13.49 0.17 1.94
C ALA A 36 12.60 1.06 1.05
N LEU A 37 11.37 0.62 0.77
CA LEU A 37 10.39 1.39 0.02
C LEU A 37 9.99 2.68 0.76
N LEU A 38 9.62 2.58 2.04
CA LEU A 38 9.28 3.76 2.85
C LEU A 38 10.46 4.75 2.92
N ALA A 39 11.67 4.25 3.14
CA ALA A 39 12.87 5.09 3.19
C ALA A 39 13.18 5.76 1.84
N GLN A 40 12.98 5.05 0.72
CA GLN A 40 13.13 5.62 -0.61
C GLN A 40 12.11 6.74 -0.85
N THR A 41 10.83 6.48 -0.59
CA THR A 41 9.75 7.48 -0.72
C THR A 41 10.01 8.70 0.14
N ARG A 42 10.45 8.50 1.39
CA ARG A 42 10.81 9.62 2.28
C ARG A 42 11.92 10.49 1.69
N ARG A 43 12.97 9.90 1.14
CA ARG A 43 14.06 10.65 0.48
C ARG A 43 13.56 11.40 -0.76
N GLU A 44 12.75 10.75 -1.60
CA GLU A 44 12.23 11.32 -2.85
C GLU A 44 11.37 12.57 -2.62
N TYR A 45 10.56 12.55 -1.55
CA TYR A 45 9.64 13.63 -1.23
C TYR A 45 10.11 14.54 -0.08
N GLY A 46 11.31 14.32 0.47
CA GLY A 46 11.86 15.14 1.56
C GLY A 46 11.10 14.99 2.89
N ILE A 47 10.53 13.81 3.16
CA ILE A 47 9.73 13.54 4.35
C ILE A 47 10.63 13.09 5.51
N PRO A 48 10.60 13.75 6.67
CA PRO A 48 11.38 13.33 7.84
C PRO A 48 10.98 11.94 8.36
N ASP A 49 11.92 11.22 8.97
CA ASP A 49 11.64 9.87 9.47
C ASP A 49 10.64 9.83 10.64
N SER A 50 10.56 10.92 11.40
CA SER A 50 9.64 11.13 12.52
C SER A 50 8.24 11.57 12.10
N ALA A 51 8.01 11.78 10.80
CA ALA A 51 6.79 12.40 10.31
C ALA A 51 5.60 11.42 10.27
N HIS A 52 4.40 11.99 10.06
CA HIS A 52 3.12 11.27 10.00
C HIS A 52 3.05 10.21 8.88
N THR A 53 1.92 9.51 8.80
CA THR A 53 1.72 8.31 7.99
C THR A 53 2.07 8.48 6.51
N VAL A 54 2.85 7.53 5.97
CA VAL A 54 3.20 7.38 4.55
C VAL A 54 2.93 5.92 4.17
N ALA A 55 2.45 5.69 2.96
CA ALA A 55 2.21 4.36 2.42
C ALA A 55 2.81 4.21 1.02
N VAL A 56 3.24 2.99 0.70
CA VAL A 56 3.74 2.63 -0.63
C VAL A 56 3.08 1.33 -1.07
N GLY A 57 2.37 1.38 -2.19
CA GLY A 57 1.80 0.24 -2.89
C GLY A 57 2.67 -0.22 -4.06
N TRP A 58 2.62 -1.52 -4.34
CA TRP A 58 3.21 -2.12 -5.54
C TRP A 58 2.51 -3.43 -5.90
N THR A 59 2.71 -3.86 -7.14
CA THR A 59 2.06 -5.04 -7.71
C THR A 59 3.01 -5.80 -8.64
N GLY A 60 2.68 -7.06 -8.94
CA GLY A 60 3.33 -7.88 -9.96
C GLY A 60 2.65 -7.79 -11.33
N ILE A 61 1.47 -7.16 -11.41
CA ILE A 61 0.66 -7.06 -12.62
C ILE A 61 1.50 -6.50 -13.78
N ASP A 62 1.42 -7.17 -14.93
CA ASP A 62 2.12 -6.78 -16.16
C ASP A 62 1.76 -5.33 -16.55
N GLY A 63 2.78 -4.55 -16.91
CA GLY A 63 2.65 -3.12 -17.18
C GLY A 63 2.71 -2.22 -15.94
N LEU A 64 2.56 -2.77 -14.73
CA LEU A 64 2.59 -2.00 -13.46
C LEU A 64 3.73 -2.41 -12.51
N SER A 65 4.46 -3.49 -12.80
CA SER A 65 5.45 -4.08 -11.89
C SER A 65 6.56 -3.14 -11.43
N ALA A 66 7.00 -2.21 -12.29
CA ALA A 66 8.00 -1.20 -11.98
C ALA A 66 7.43 0.06 -11.28
N ARG A 67 6.10 0.20 -11.23
CA ARG A 67 5.43 1.38 -10.67
C ARG A 67 5.36 1.30 -9.14
N ARG A 68 5.27 2.46 -8.50
CA ARG A 68 4.98 2.61 -7.08
C ARG A 68 3.76 3.50 -6.95
N PHE A 69 2.86 3.13 -6.05
CA PHE A 69 1.71 3.93 -5.66
C PHE A 69 2.06 4.56 -4.33
N VAL A 70 2.09 5.89 -4.24
CA VAL A 70 2.55 6.60 -3.04
C VAL A 70 1.37 7.30 -2.41
N GLY A 71 1.25 7.16 -1.10
CA GLY A 71 0.26 7.86 -0.30
C GLY A 71 0.86 8.49 0.94
N ALA A 72 0.22 9.54 1.41
CA ALA A 72 0.64 10.28 2.59
C ALA A 72 -0.56 10.81 3.37
N SER A 73 -0.39 11.07 4.66
CA SER A 73 -1.42 11.78 5.42
C SER A 73 -1.61 13.21 4.89
N PRO A 74 -2.78 13.85 5.11
CA PRO A 74 -3.02 15.21 4.64
C PRO A 74 -1.95 16.21 5.08
N THR A 75 -1.45 16.09 6.31
CA THR A 75 -0.38 16.94 6.85
C THR A 75 0.93 16.81 6.08
N ILE A 76 1.30 15.60 5.65
CA ILE A 76 2.53 15.36 4.88
C ILE A 76 2.34 15.78 3.43
N ARG A 77 1.17 15.51 2.86
CA ARG A 77 0.84 15.94 1.50
C ARG A 77 0.94 17.46 1.36
N ALA A 78 0.41 18.21 2.32
CA ALA A 78 0.42 19.67 2.33
C ALA A 78 1.83 20.31 2.27
N THR A 79 2.88 19.55 2.60
CA THR A 79 4.28 20.03 2.62
C THR A 79 5.18 19.32 1.62
N THR A 80 4.62 18.44 0.78
CA THR A 80 5.38 17.63 -0.18
C THR A 80 4.87 17.81 -1.60
N ARG A 81 5.54 17.17 -2.56
CA ARG A 81 5.15 17.13 -3.98
C ARG A 81 4.38 15.84 -4.32
N ILE A 82 3.84 15.15 -3.33
CA ILE A 82 2.98 13.99 -3.57
C ILE A 82 1.66 14.51 -4.15
N PRO A 83 1.21 14.02 -5.32
CA PRO A 83 -0.04 14.46 -5.94
C PRO A 83 -1.24 14.29 -5.01
N ASP A 84 -2.26 15.12 -5.21
CA ASP A 84 -3.55 14.92 -4.57
C ASP A 84 -4.21 13.63 -5.09
N PRO A 85 -4.95 12.91 -4.23
CA PRO A 85 -5.63 11.70 -4.63
C PRO A 85 -6.74 12.04 -5.64
N THR A 86 -6.93 11.15 -6.60
CA THR A 86 -8.15 11.09 -7.41
C THR A 86 -9.30 10.53 -6.57
N ASP A 87 -10.54 10.92 -6.83
CA ASP A 87 -11.71 10.56 -6.00
C ASP A 87 -12.41 9.26 -6.47
N HIS A 88 -11.65 8.19 -6.74
CA HIS A 88 -12.26 6.90 -7.15
C HIS A 88 -12.95 6.19 -5.99
N ILE A 89 -12.25 6.08 -4.86
CA ILE A 89 -12.79 5.53 -3.62
C ILE A 89 -12.47 6.45 -2.45
N ASN A 90 -13.39 6.49 -1.50
CA ASN A 90 -13.36 7.44 -0.39
C ASN A 90 -13.72 6.77 0.92
N ALA A 91 -13.05 7.16 2.01
CA ALA A 91 -13.49 6.73 3.33
C ALA A 91 -14.98 7.10 3.55
N PRO A 92 -15.80 6.20 4.09
CA PRO A 92 -17.26 6.40 4.20
C PRO A 92 -17.65 7.47 5.22
N ARG A 93 -16.68 8.08 5.92
CA ARG A 93 -16.92 9.10 6.94
C ARG A 93 -16.57 10.46 6.38
N GLU A 94 -17.51 11.39 6.45
CA GLU A 94 -17.33 12.75 5.94
C GLU A 94 -16.43 13.64 6.81
N ASN A 95 -15.99 13.22 8.00
CA ASN A 95 -15.08 14.04 8.78
C ASN A 95 -13.73 14.16 8.07
N ALA A 96 -13.24 15.39 7.83
CA ALA A 96 -11.97 15.68 7.19
C ALA A 96 -10.78 14.94 7.83
N ALA A 97 -10.83 14.66 9.14
CA ALA A 97 -9.81 13.88 9.83
C ALA A 97 -9.69 12.42 9.34
N PHE A 98 -10.68 11.91 8.61
CA PHE A 98 -10.75 10.53 8.11
C PHE A 98 -10.68 10.42 6.58
N ARG A 99 -10.50 11.55 5.87
CA ARG A 99 -10.35 11.58 4.41
C ARG A 99 -8.88 11.69 4.02
N ASP A 100 -8.56 11.25 2.81
CA ASP A 100 -7.25 11.46 2.17
C ASP A 100 -6.10 10.89 3.01
N HIS A 101 -6.31 9.69 3.54
CA HIS A 101 -5.26 8.95 4.26
C HIS A 101 -4.35 8.23 3.27
N ALA A 102 -3.16 7.85 3.73
CA ALA A 102 -2.13 7.28 2.87
C ALA A 102 -2.62 6.01 2.12
N GLU A 103 -3.49 5.21 2.73
CA GLU A 103 -4.09 4.03 2.09
C GLU A 103 -5.06 4.39 0.97
N GLN A 104 -5.78 5.51 1.11
CA GLN A 104 -6.70 6.03 0.09
C GLN A 104 -5.93 6.47 -1.15
N ASP A 105 -4.86 7.24 -0.97
CA ASP A 105 -4.03 7.68 -2.08
C ASP A 105 -3.41 6.50 -2.84
N VAL A 106 -2.89 5.52 -2.10
CA VAL A 106 -2.32 4.30 -2.72
C VAL A 106 -3.38 3.56 -3.53
N ALA A 107 -4.59 3.43 -2.99
CA ALA A 107 -5.69 2.76 -3.68
C ALA A 107 -6.13 3.52 -4.94
N ASN A 108 -6.31 4.84 -4.84
CA ASN A 108 -6.72 5.68 -5.95
C ASN A 108 -5.64 5.77 -7.04
N ALA A 109 -4.37 5.90 -6.67
CA ALA A 109 -3.24 5.86 -7.61
C ALA A 109 -3.10 4.49 -8.30
N PHE A 110 -3.44 3.39 -7.61
CA PHE A 110 -3.51 2.07 -8.23
C PHE A 110 -4.66 1.98 -9.25
N ILE A 111 -5.84 2.50 -8.90
CA ILE A 111 -7.00 2.54 -9.81
C ILE A 111 -6.66 3.35 -11.08
N ASP A 112 -6.10 4.56 -10.92
CA ASP A 112 -5.64 5.37 -12.06
C ASP A 112 -4.67 4.60 -12.96
N ALA A 113 -3.74 3.87 -12.36
CA ALA A 113 -2.75 3.11 -13.11
C ALA A 113 -3.38 1.94 -13.87
N MET A 114 -4.31 1.21 -13.24
CA MET A 114 -5.08 0.14 -13.87
C MET A 114 -5.92 0.66 -15.04
N ASP A 115 -6.58 1.81 -14.88
CA ASP A 115 -7.39 2.43 -15.92
C ASP A 115 -6.53 3.00 -17.07
N SER A 116 -5.26 3.32 -16.81
CA SER A 116 -4.32 3.78 -17.85
C SER A 116 -3.69 2.66 -18.69
N LEU A 117 -3.91 1.38 -18.34
CA LEU A 117 -3.39 0.27 -19.12
C LEU A 117 -4.13 0.14 -20.46
N PRO A 118 -3.44 -0.23 -21.56
CA PRO A 118 -4.08 -0.37 -22.87
C PRO A 118 -5.15 -1.49 -22.89
N HIS A 119 -5.04 -2.45 -21.97
CA HIS A 119 -6.00 -3.53 -21.77
C HIS A 119 -6.20 -3.72 -20.27
N LYS A 120 -7.45 -3.94 -19.85
CA LYS A 120 -7.76 -4.22 -18.45
C LYS A 120 -7.27 -5.62 -18.08
N PRO A 121 -6.30 -5.77 -17.18
CA PRO A 121 -5.78 -7.08 -16.83
C PRO A 121 -6.79 -7.84 -15.97
N HIS A 122 -6.76 -9.17 -16.06
CA HIS A 122 -7.42 -10.03 -15.08
C HIS A 122 -6.70 -9.90 -13.74
N THR A 123 -7.45 -9.80 -12.64
CA THR A 123 -6.87 -9.66 -11.30
C THR A 123 -6.91 -10.96 -10.50
N ASP A 124 -7.40 -12.05 -11.07
CA ASP A 124 -7.47 -13.36 -10.40
C ASP A 124 -6.06 -13.90 -10.14
N GLY A 125 -5.75 -14.13 -8.87
CA GLY A 125 -4.42 -14.58 -8.43
C GLY A 125 -3.36 -13.47 -8.36
N GLU A 126 -3.71 -12.25 -8.78
CA GLU A 126 -2.85 -11.08 -8.67
C GLU A 126 -2.89 -10.48 -7.27
N TRP A 127 -1.92 -9.61 -6.97
CA TRP A 127 -1.84 -8.92 -5.70
C TRP A 127 -1.52 -7.43 -5.85
N LEU A 128 -2.08 -6.65 -4.93
CA LEU A 128 -1.59 -5.32 -4.58
C LEU A 128 -1.09 -5.40 -3.16
N ARG A 129 0.19 -5.08 -2.96
CA ARG A 129 0.79 -5.05 -1.64
C ARG A 129 1.09 -3.63 -1.24
N ILE A 130 0.82 -3.30 0.01
CA ILE A 130 0.90 -1.96 0.57
C ILE A 130 1.70 -2.05 1.88
N ILE A 131 2.77 -1.28 2.01
CA ILE A 131 3.44 -1.03 3.28
C ILE A 131 3.03 0.36 3.78
N VAL A 132 2.59 0.44 5.04
CA VAL A 132 2.20 1.70 5.69
C VAL A 132 3.13 1.91 6.89
N SER A 133 3.59 3.15 7.10
CA SER A 133 4.50 3.48 8.20
C SER A 133 3.84 3.40 9.58
N GLN A 134 2.51 3.27 9.64
CA GLN A 134 1.71 3.14 10.85
C GLN A 134 0.56 2.15 10.60
N ARG A 135 -0.09 1.68 11.67
CA ARG A 135 -1.27 0.82 11.56
C ARG A 135 -2.36 1.50 10.72
N PRO A 136 -3.02 0.77 9.79
CA PRO A 136 -4.12 1.35 9.04
C PRO A 136 -5.25 1.91 9.89
N CYS A 137 -5.78 3.03 9.44
CA CYS A 137 -6.82 3.75 10.15
C CYS A 137 -8.12 2.93 10.26
N SER A 138 -8.91 3.10 11.33
CA SER A 138 -10.17 2.34 11.47
C SER A 138 -11.18 2.62 10.35
N PRO A 139 -11.34 3.85 9.81
CA PRO A 139 -12.15 4.08 8.61
C PRO A 139 -11.64 3.34 7.35
N CYS A 140 -10.34 3.13 7.24
CA CYS A 140 -9.70 2.48 6.08
C CYS A 140 -10.08 1.00 5.99
N VAL A 141 -10.20 0.33 7.15
CA VAL A 141 -10.54 -1.10 7.28
C VAL A 141 -12.01 -1.35 7.64
N GLN A 142 -12.83 -0.31 7.72
CA GLN A 142 -14.24 -0.43 8.12
C GLN A 142 -15.02 -1.38 7.20
N GLY A 143 -15.96 -2.15 7.74
CA GLY A 143 -16.87 -2.97 6.94
C GLY A 143 -16.23 -4.16 6.22
N LEU A 144 -14.95 -4.45 6.48
CA LEU A 144 -14.37 -5.74 6.14
C LEU A 144 -15.12 -6.83 6.92
N ASN A 145 -15.50 -7.92 6.24
CA ASN A 145 -16.31 -9.02 6.78
C ASN A 145 -17.75 -8.67 7.18
N GLU A 146 -18.19 -7.42 7.04
CA GLU A 146 -19.52 -6.97 7.44
C GLU A 146 -20.28 -6.35 6.27
N ARG A 147 -21.25 -7.08 5.72
CA ARG A 147 -22.02 -6.64 4.54
C ARG A 147 -22.94 -5.45 4.81
N LEU A 148 -23.36 -5.26 6.06
CA LEU A 148 -24.28 -4.19 6.46
C LEU A 148 -23.57 -2.88 6.83
N VAL A 149 -22.24 -2.88 6.90
CA VAL A 149 -21.44 -1.69 7.18
C VAL A 149 -20.84 -1.20 5.89
N ALA A 150 -20.96 0.12 5.65
CA ALA A 150 -20.34 0.76 4.50
C ALA A 150 -18.82 0.45 4.49
N PRO A 151 -18.28 -0.10 3.39
CA PRO A 151 -16.88 -0.47 3.34
C PRO A 151 -15.99 0.76 3.43
N GLY A 152 -14.91 0.63 4.18
CA GLY A 152 -13.77 1.53 4.14
C GLY A 152 -13.04 1.46 2.80
N VAL A 153 -12.04 2.32 2.63
CA VAL A 153 -11.18 2.41 1.44
C VAL A 153 -10.69 1.02 0.99
N LEU A 154 -10.13 0.22 1.89
CA LEU A 154 -9.56 -1.08 1.53
C LEU A 154 -10.64 -2.10 1.13
N GLY A 155 -11.81 -2.01 1.76
CA GLY A 155 -12.98 -2.82 1.39
C GLY A 155 -13.55 -2.43 0.03
N GLN A 156 -13.60 -1.13 -0.29
CA GLN A 156 -14.05 -0.63 -1.59
C GLN A 156 -13.10 -1.09 -2.70
N LEU A 157 -11.78 -0.89 -2.52
CA LEU A 157 -10.76 -1.34 -3.47
C LEU A 157 -10.87 -2.84 -3.75
N SER A 158 -10.98 -3.64 -2.68
CA SER A 158 -11.06 -5.10 -2.79
C SER A 158 -12.35 -5.59 -3.45
N ARG A 159 -13.46 -4.85 -3.34
CA ARG A 159 -14.71 -5.15 -4.05
C ARG A 159 -14.68 -4.69 -5.52
N LEU A 160 -13.97 -3.61 -5.81
CA LEU A 160 -13.77 -3.12 -7.18
C LEU A 160 -12.94 -4.12 -8.02
N TYR A 161 -11.99 -4.80 -7.38
CA TYR A 161 -11.17 -5.86 -7.98
C TYR A 161 -11.32 -7.18 -7.21
N PRO A 162 -12.41 -7.94 -7.39
CA PRO A 162 -12.75 -9.08 -6.54
C PRO A 162 -11.73 -10.23 -6.57
N GLY A 163 -11.00 -10.41 -7.68
CA GLY A 163 -9.91 -11.38 -7.82
C GLY A 163 -8.59 -10.97 -7.14
N LEU A 164 -8.40 -9.67 -6.91
CA LEU A 164 -7.15 -9.09 -6.41
C LEU A 164 -6.98 -9.38 -4.91
N THR A 165 -5.83 -9.94 -4.54
CA THR A 165 -5.43 -10.01 -3.13
C THR A 165 -4.75 -8.71 -2.71
N VAL A 166 -5.42 -7.94 -1.86
CA VAL A 166 -4.84 -6.73 -1.25
C VAL A 166 -4.15 -7.12 0.06
N VAL A 167 -2.85 -6.90 0.15
CA VAL A 167 -2.07 -7.15 1.37
C VAL A 167 -1.63 -5.81 1.93
N VAL A 168 -2.10 -5.45 3.11
CA VAL A 168 -1.69 -4.22 3.80
C VAL A 168 -0.86 -4.58 5.00
N ALA A 169 0.38 -4.08 5.06
CA ALA A 169 1.34 -4.38 6.10
C ALA A 169 1.85 -3.12 6.79
N TRP A 170 2.24 -3.26 8.05
CA TRP A 170 2.91 -2.21 8.82
C TRP A 170 3.88 -2.84 9.81
N GLU A 171 4.79 -2.03 10.35
CA GLU A 171 5.68 -2.45 11.43
C GLU A 171 5.10 -2.03 12.78
N GLU A 172 5.03 -2.97 13.73
CA GLU A 172 4.65 -2.71 15.12
C GLU A 172 5.58 -3.51 16.03
N ALA A 173 6.26 -2.84 16.97
CA ALA A 173 7.25 -3.45 17.86
C ALA A 173 8.30 -4.31 17.14
N HIS A 174 8.84 -3.80 16.02
CA HIS A 174 9.81 -4.49 15.16
C HIS A 174 9.32 -5.79 14.52
N ARG A 175 8.00 -6.00 14.48
CA ARG A 175 7.37 -7.13 13.82
C ARG A 175 6.49 -6.63 12.69
N LEU A 176 6.50 -7.40 11.61
CA LEU A 176 5.57 -7.23 10.53
C LEU A 176 4.17 -7.63 10.99
N GLN A 177 3.24 -6.70 10.93
CA GLN A 177 1.81 -6.93 11.00
C GLN A 177 1.23 -6.83 9.59
N HIS A 178 0.15 -7.56 9.32
CA HIS A 178 -0.50 -7.47 8.02
C HIS A 178 -1.98 -7.87 8.06
N LEU A 179 -2.69 -7.43 7.02
CA LEU A 179 -4.05 -7.80 6.66
C LEU A 179 -4.01 -8.35 5.23
N LEU A 180 -4.65 -9.50 5.00
CA LEU A 180 -4.97 -9.97 3.67
C LEU A 180 -6.45 -9.71 3.41
N ILE A 181 -6.77 -9.12 2.27
CA ILE A 181 -8.13 -8.73 1.93
C ILE A 181 -8.41 -9.19 0.49
N GLN A 182 -9.50 -9.90 0.29
CA GLN A 182 -9.99 -10.28 -1.04
C GLN A 182 -11.51 -10.20 -1.08
N ASN A 183 -12.08 -9.66 -2.15
CA ASN A 183 -13.51 -9.47 -2.33
C ASN A 183 -14.22 -8.81 -1.12
N GLY A 184 -13.57 -7.84 -0.48
CA GLY A 184 -14.08 -7.13 0.70
C GLY A 184 -14.10 -7.95 2.00
N ILE A 185 -13.41 -9.08 2.04
CA ILE A 185 -13.27 -9.98 3.20
C ILE A 185 -11.82 -9.96 3.65
N ARG A 186 -11.60 -9.83 4.97
CA ARG A 186 -10.32 -10.10 5.60
C ARG A 186 -10.15 -11.61 5.77
N LEU A 187 -9.11 -12.16 5.13
CA LEU A 187 -8.73 -13.58 5.16
C LEU A 187 -7.98 -13.96 6.44
#